data_AF-A0AAE0YVM8-F1
#
_entry.id   AF-A0AAE0YVM8-F1
#
_cell.length_a   1.000
_cell.length_b   1.000
_cell.length_c   1.000
_cell.angle_alpha   90.00
_cell.angle_beta   90.00
_cell.angle_gamma   90.00
#
_symmetry.space_group_name_H-M   'P 1'
#
loop_
_entity.id
_entity.type
_entity.pdbx_description
1 polymer ?
#
loop_
_entity_poly.entity_id
_entity_poly.type
_entity_poly.pdbx_seq_one_letter_code
_entity_poly.pdbx_strand_id
1 'polypeptide(L)'
;MADSRGPRLLMDLTNAFKRDPLIDEYDVLPVAEPKHNRSPFILENHKLGVEAWAVKVLLKYSLNRLIGWRSRNPSLQFIDPIDICNLSRAVLLFNADNYTAWNIRKELIENGILSLSDDLTFGALVLAKHPKSPETFIHRRWLFQQLLDHCLSSSSGSNTSCSAAAASNEDVLVNMDAIDVDVGAHPELGDRLNGAFSLESSRLLKNQTVQELQVCTQAAERYQCNYHAWSHRIWIIKHCLNCSLQVLVSELETTNKWTSNHISDHSGFHFRQFLLKELHNKRSRLQSSHAKSSTYLLLAEMDYIIDLIRSYPDHEALWYHRRFVFQELLKQEHIEEGIKQHQLKLASQEFSTESNMKDLRSQFISQEICTVESNKTQGFKGLDYCLAKNYVHWLQSL
;
A
#
# COMPACT_ATOMS: atom_id res chain seq x y z
N MET A 1 -18.57 40.68 4.21
CA MET A 1 -17.67 40.84 5.37
C MET A 1 -16.84 39.58 5.52
N ALA A 2 -15.53 39.70 5.77
CA ALA A 2 -14.72 38.54 6.12
C ALA A 2 -15.19 38.00 7.48
N ASP A 3 -15.43 36.70 7.57
CA ASP A 3 -15.80 36.05 8.82
C ASP A 3 -14.59 36.09 9.76
N SER A 4 -14.66 36.93 10.81
CA SER A 4 -13.57 37.19 11.75
C SER A 4 -13.21 35.99 12.63
N ARG A 5 -14.00 34.90 12.56
CA ARG A 5 -13.75 33.66 13.29
C ARG A 5 -12.62 32.83 12.69
N GLY A 6 -12.35 32.97 11.38
CA GLY A 6 -11.34 32.18 10.65
C GLY A 6 -9.95 32.14 11.29
N PRO A 7 -9.32 33.30 11.59
CA PRO A 7 -8.01 33.35 12.24
C PRO A 7 -8.00 32.65 13.61
N ARG A 8 -9.05 32.84 14.42
CA ARG A 8 -9.18 32.20 15.74
C ARG A 8 -9.29 30.68 15.61
N LEU A 9 -10.09 30.19 14.67
CA LEU A 9 -10.22 28.75 14.40
C LEU A 9 -8.90 28.12 13.95
N LEU A 10 -8.12 28.81 13.11
CA LEU A 10 -6.80 28.32 12.70
C LEU A 10 -5.84 28.24 13.89
N MET A 11 -5.84 29.25 14.76
CA MET A 11 -5.03 29.28 15.97
C MET A 11 -5.42 28.13 16.92
N ASP A 12 -6.72 27.94 17.15
CA ASP A 12 -7.22 26.86 18.01
C ASP A 12 -6.85 25.47 17.47
N LEU A 13 -6.99 25.24 16.16
CA LEU A 13 -6.56 24.00 15.50
C LEU A 13 -5.05 23.78 15.68
N THR A 14 -4.26 24.83 15.47
CA THR A 14 -2.80 24.78 15.64
C THR A 14 -2.44 24.42 17.07
N ASN A 15 -3.13 24.98 18.05
CA ASN A 15 -2.94 24.67 19.46
C ASN A 15 -3.36 23.23 19.80
N ALA A 16 -4.36 22.66 19.13
CA ALA A 16 -4.74 21.26 19.31
C ALA A 16 -3.58 20.32 18.93
N PHE A 17 -2.96 20.51 17.76
CA PHE A 17 -1.80 19.72 17.31
C PHE A 17 -0.54 19.95 18.16
N LYS A 18 -0.38 21.14 18.75
CA LYS A 18 0.70 21.39 19.71
C LYS A 18 0.48 20.69 21.05
N ARG A 19 -0.76 20.67 21.52
CA ARG A 19 -1.14 20.03 22.80
C ARG A 19 -1.01 18.51 22.71
N ASP A 20 -1.32 17.95 21.56
CA ASP A 20 -1.22 16.52 21.30
C ASP A 20 -0.61 16.25 19.92
N PRO A 21 0.69 15.97 19.87
CA PRO A 21 1.37 15.64 18.62
C PRO A 21 1.07 14.21 18.14
N LEU A 22 0.38 13.39 18.93
CA LEU A 22 0.11 11.98 18.64
C LEU A 22 -1.29 11.75 18.07
N ILE A 23 -1.98 12.81 17.62
CA ILE A 23 -3.31 12.69 17.01
C ILE A 23 -3.27 11.70 15.85
N ASP A 24 -4.00 10.59 16.01
CA ASP A 24 -3.98 9.45 15.09
C ASP A 24 -5.26 9.36 14.24
N GLU A 25 -6.32 10.07 14.64
CA GLU A 25 -7.60 10.10 13.94
C GLU A 25 -8.38 11.39 14.24
N TYR A 26 -9.23 11.81 13.30
CA TYR A 26 -10.13 12.94 13.49
C TYR A 26 -11.46 12.71 12.78
N ASP A 27 -12.52 13.32 13.32
CA ASP A 27 -13.84 13.33 12.68
C ASP A 27 -14.59 14.64 12.95
N VAL A 28 -15.61 14.89 12.13
CA VAL A 28 -16.53 16.01 12.22
C VAL A 28 -17.71 15.62 13.12
N LEU A 29 -17.87 16.35 14.21
CA LEU A 29 -18.98 16.19 15.14
C LEU A 29 -20.22 16.91 14.62
N PRO A 30 -21.43 16.32 14.72
CA PRO A 30 -22.67 16.85 14.14
C PRO A 30 -23.24 18.03 14.95
N VAL A 31 -22.49 19.13 15.04
CA VAL A 31 -22.85 20.36 15.74
C VAL A 31 -23.02 21.48 14.71
N ALA A 32 -24.27 21.83 14.41
CA ALA A 32 -24.62 22.79 13.36
C ALA A 32 -24.34 24.25 13.71
N GLU A 33 -24.39 24.61 15.01
CA GLU A 33 -24.19 25.98 15.50
C GLU A 33 -23.45 25.97 16.83
N PRO A 34 -22.61 26.99 17.12
CA PRO A 34 -21.87 27.08 18.38
C PRO A 34 -22.83 27.34 19.55
N LYS A 35 -22.92 26.38 20.48
CA LYS A 35 -23.79 26.50 21.66
C LYS A 35 -23.14 27.25 22.82
N HIS A 36 -21.81 27.26 22.87
CA HIS A 36 -21.02 27.85 23.96
C HIS A 36 -19.80 28.58 23.38
N ASN A 37 -19.25 29.53 24.13
CA ASN A 37 -17.98 30.19 23.77
C ASN A 37 -16.79 29.27 24.11
N ARG A 38 -16.70 28.14 23.42
CA ARG A 38 -15.63 27.14 23.54
C ARG A 38 -15.02 26.88 22.17
N SER A 39 -13.82 26.34 22.18
CA SER A 39 -13.17 25.92 20.93
C SER A 39 -13.94 24.75 20.30
N PRO A 40 -14.14 24.73 18.97
CA PRO A 40 -14.80 23.62 18.28
C PRO A 40 -13.91 22.39 18.09
N PHE A 41 -12.66 22.44 18.57
CA PHE A 41 -11.71 21.34 18.50
C PHE A 41 -11.65 20.62 19.86
N ILE A 42 -12.19 19.41 19.88
CA ILE A 42 -12.27 18.55 21.07
C ILE A 42 -11.21 17.47 20.92
N LEU A 43 -10.39 17.30 21.95
CA LEU A 43 -9.31 16.32 21.93
C LEU A 43 -9.54 15.32 23.06
N GLU A 44 -9.58 14.04 22.72
CA GLU A 44 -9.75 12.95 23.67
C GLU A 44 -9.03 11.70 23.16
N ASN A 45 -8.13 11.13 23.97
CA ASN A 45 -7.38 9.90 23.65
C ASN A 45 -6.73 9.91 22.24
N HIS A 46 -6.01 10.98 21.90
CA HIS A 46 -5.41 11.20 20.58
C HIS A 46 -6.39 11.33 19.41
N LYS A 47 -7.70 11.44 19.69
CA LYS A 47 -8.75 11.68 18.69
C LYS A 47 -9.12 13.16 18.66
N LEU A 48 -9.15 13.74 17.47
CA LEU A 48 -9.55 15.13 17.25
C LEU A 48 -11.00 15.19 16.72
N GLY A 49 -11.94 15.60 17.56
CA GLY A 49 -13.29 15.97 17.15
C GLY A 49 -13.34 17.43 16.67
N VAL A 50 -13.98 17.68 15.53
CA VAL A 50 -14.17 19.02 14.97
C VAL A 50 -15.66 19.32 14.81
N GLU A 51 -16.19 20.31 15.51
CA GLU A 51 -17.60 20.69 15.35
C GLU A 51 -17.91 21.17 13.91
N ALA A 52 -18.97 20.63 13.30
CA ALA A 52 -19.31 20.84 11.89
C ALA A 52 -19.43 22.31 11.47
N TRP A 53 -19.98 23.18 12.32
CA TRP A 53 -20.13 24.61 12.02
C TRP A 53 -18.79 25.31 11.73
N ALA A 54 -17.69 24.83 12.33
CA ALA A 54 -16.37 25.44 12.19
C ALA A 54 -15.69 25.07 10.87
N VAL A 55 -16.01 23.90 10.29
CA VAL A 55 -15.34 23.34 9.11
C VAL A 55 -15.41 24.30 7.93
N LYS A 56 -16.62 24.77 7.57
CA LYS A 56 -16.80 25.67 6.41
C LYS A 56 -16.11 27.01 6.61
N VAL A 57 -16.14 27.55 7.84
CA VAL A 57 -15.51 28.84 8.18
C VAL A 57 -13.99 28.74 8.09
N LEU A 58 -13.42 27.72 8.72
CA LEU A 58 -11.99 27.44 8.70
C LEU A 58 -11.50 27.15 7.27
N LEU A 59 -12.17 26.25 6.54
CA LEU A 59 -11.76 25.88 5.19
C LEU A 59 -11.80 27.08 4.24
N LYS A 60 -12.85 27.90 4.29
CA LYS A 60 -12.95 29.12 3.46
C LYS A 60 -11.85 30.12 3.80
N TYR A 61 -11.59 30.35 5.09
CA TYR A 61 -10.51 31.23 5.52
C TYR A 61 -9.14 30.73 5.03
N SER A 62 -8.84 29.45 5.28
CA SER A 62 -7.54 28.86 4.96
C SER A 62 -7.28 28.80 3.45
N LEU A 63 -8.27 28.40 2.65
CA LEU A 63 -8.17 28.38 1.19
C LEU A 63 -7.93 29.78 0.62
N ASN A 64 -8.72 30.78 1.04
CA ASN A 64 -8.58 32.14 0.54
C ASN A 64 -7.19 32.73 0.86
N ARG A 65 -6.66 32.43 2.06
CA ARG A 65 -5.32 32.87 2.46
C ARG A 65 -4.23 32.18 1.63
N LEU A 66 -4.29 30.86 1.44
CA LEU A 66 -3.30 30.12 0.65
C LEU A 66 -3.32 30.51 -0.82
N ILE A 67 -4.51 30.63 -1.43
CA ILE A 67 -4.65 31.06 -2.83
C ILE A 67 -4.17 32.50 -2.98
N GLY A 68 -4.55 33.40 -2.07
CA GLY A 68 -4.09 34.79 -2.10
C GLY A 68 -2.56 34.91 -2.02
N TRP A 69 -1.93 34.11 -1.15
CA TRP A 69 -0.48 34.01 -1.07
C TRP A 69 0.13 33.46 -2.36
N ARG A 70 -0.41 32.35 -2.90
CA ARG A 70 0.07 31.71 -4.14
C ARG A 70 -0.03 32.63 -5.35
N SER A 71 -1.10 33.41 -5.44
CA SER A 71 -1.34 34.39 -6.50
C SER A 71 -0.56 35.71 -6.33
N ARG A 72 0.35 35.80 -5.33
CA ARG A 72 1.13 37.00 -5.00
C ARG A 72 0.26 38.26 -4.82
N ASN A 73 -0.92 38.10 -4.20
CA ASN A 73 -1.79 39.22 -3.91
C ASN A 73 -1.09 40.15 -2.88
N PRO A 74 -0.85 41.44 -3.18
CA PRO A 74 -0.09 42.35 -2.30
C PRO A 74 -0.63 42.45 -0.87
N SER A 75 -1.95 42.29 -0.69
CA SER A 75 -2.61 42.34 0.63
C SER A 75 -2.45 41.07 1.48
N LEU A 76 -1.97 39.97 0.88
CA LEU A 76 -1.84 38.64 1.48
C LEU A 76 -0.45 38.03 1.24
N GLN A 77 0.50 38.83 0.75
CA GLN A 77 1.79 38.36 0.25
C GLN A 77 2.72 37.87 1.37
N PHE A 78 2.65 38.49 2.55
CA PHE A 78 3.50 38.16 3.68
C PHE A 78 2.74 37.28 4.67
N ILE A 79 2.97 35.97 4.56
CA ILE A 79 2.52 34.97 5.54
C ILE A 79 3.77 34.25 6.01
N ASP A 80 3.90 34.09 7.33
CA ASP A 80 4.99 33.33 7.92
C ASP A 80 4.96 31.87 7.41
N PRO A 81 6.10 31.25 7.07
CA PRO A 81 6.11 29.89 6.56
C PRO A 81 5.46 28.84 7.48
N ILE A 82 5.53 29.03 8.80
CA ILE A 82 4.84 28.16 9.77
C ILE A 82 3.32 28.33 9.63
N ASP A 83 2.84 29.55 9.43
CA ASP A 83 1.43 29.82 9.16
C ASP A 83 0.96 29.21 7.83
N ILE A 84 1.82 29.18 6.79
CA ILE A 84 1.53 28.46 5.54
C ILE A 84 1.39 26.95 5.81
N CYS A 85 2.24 26.38 6.66
CA CYS A 85 2.12 25.00 7.09
C CYS A 85 0.79 24.73 7.84
N ASN A 86 0.39 25.64 8.74
CA ASN A 86 -0.86 25.53 9.49
C ASN A 86 -2.10 25.68 8.59
N LEU A 87 -2.06 26.62 7.65
CA LEU A 87 -3.11 26.84 6.66
C LEU A 87 -3.28 25.62 5.75
N SER A 88 -2.18 25.05 5.23
CA SER A 88 -2.23 23.85 4.38
C SER A 88 -2.73 22.63 5.15
N ARG A 89 -2.34 22.46 6.43
CA ARG A 89 -2.90 21.44 7.33
C ARG A 89 -4.42 21.57 7.44
N ALA A 90 -4.91 22.78 7.72
CA ALA A 90 -6.34 23.05 7.86
C ALA A 90 -7.12 22.76 6.56
N VAL A 91 -6.54 23.03 5.39
CA VAL A 91 -7.16 22.69 4.10
C VAL A 91 -7.22 21.18 3.91
N LEU A 92 -6.10 20.48 4.11
CA LEU A 92 -5.99 19.06 3.78
C LEU A 92 -6.78 18.14 4.73
N LEU A 93 -7.07 18.57 5.96
CA LEU A 93 -8.02 17.88 6.84
C LEU A 93 -9.45 17.84 6.28
N PHE A 94 -9.87 18.80 5.45
CA PHE A 94 -11.25 18.84 4.94
C PHE A 94 -11.34 18.75 3.41
N ASN A 95 -10.20 18.78 2.73
CA ASN A 95 -10.06 18.67 1.30
C ASN A 95 -8.74 17.96 0.97
N ALA A 96 -8.70 16.65 1.20
CA ALA A 96 -7.51 15.81 1.04
C ALA A 96 -6.98 15.78 -0.40
N ASP A 97 -7.83 16.04 -1.40
CA ASP A 97 -7.46 16.07 -2.81
C ASP A 97 -7.07 17.48 -3.31
N ASN A 98 -6.74 18.39 -2.39
CA ASN A 98 -6.24 19.71 -2.75
C ASN A 98 -4.77 19.64 -3.20
N TYR A 99 -4.58 19.42 -4.51
CA TYR A 99 -3.26 19.35 -5.16
C TYR A 99 -2.34 20.53 -4.81
N THR A 100 -2.87 21.77 -4.84
CA THR A 100 -2.12 22.98 -4.52
C THR A 100 -1.60 22.96 -3.08
N ALA A 101 -2.42 22.56 -2.11
CA ALA A 101 -2.01 22.48 -0.72
C ALA A 101 -0.91 21.44 -0.52
N TRP A 102 -0.97 20.27 -1.16
CA TRP A 102 0.12 19.30 -1.11
C TRP A 102 1.41 19.83 -1.73
N ASN A 103 1.36 20.53 -2.85
CA ASN A 103 2.56 21.12 -3.47
C ASN A 103 3.20 22.20 -2.63
N ILE A 104 2.40 23.02 -1.95
CA ILE A 104 2.91 23.98 -0.97
C ILE A 104 3.67 23.25 0.14
N ARG A 105 3.19 22.09 0.60
CA ARG A 105 3.89 21.29 1.61
C ARG A 105 5.21 20.70 1.09
N LYS A 106 5.27 20.28 -0.18
CA LYS A 106 6.53 19.89 -0.84
C LYS A 106 7.56 21.02 -0.79
N GLU A 107 7.15 22.24 -1.17
CA GLU A 107 8.03 23.43 -1.10
C GLU A 107 8.48 23.73 0.33
N LEU A 108 7.61 23.56 1.33
CA LEU A 108 7.99 23.74 2.74
C LEU A 108 9.02 22.69 3.20
N ILE A 109 8.94 21.46 2.69
CA ILE A 109 9.90 20.38 2.98
C ILE A 109 11.24 20.66 2.32
N GLU A 110 11.24 21.03 1.04
CA GLU A 110 12.46 21.37 0.28
C GLU A 110 13.21 22.56 0.90
N ASN A 111 12.48 23.50 1.50
CA ASN A 111 13.07 24.63 2.23
C ASN A 111 13.45 24.32 3.70
N GLY A 112 13.30 23.07 4.15
CA GLY A 112 13.65 22.64 5.51
C GLY A 112 12.73 23.15 6.63
N ILE A 113 11.54 23.66 6.28
CA ILE A 113 10.57 24.25 7.22
C ILE A 113 9.66 23.16 7.81
N LEU A 114 9.41 22.11 7.04
CA LEU A 114 8.59 20.96 7.41
C LEU A 114 9.41 19.68 7.27
N SER A 115 9.36 18.79 8.26
CA SER A 115 10.10 17.52 8.19
C SER A 115 9.33 16.47 7.39
N LEU A 116 10.05 15.55 6.75
CA LEU A 116 9.45 14.40 6.05
C LEU A 116 8.63 13.52 7.00
N SER A 117 9.13 13.28 8.21
CA SER A 117 8.47 12.43 9.20
C SER A 117 7.16 13.04 9.69
N ASP A 118 7.14 14.35 9.97
CA ASP A 118 5.91 15.02 10.42
C ASP A 118 4.85 15.01 9.32
N ASP A 119 5.26 15.14 8.05
CA ASP A 119 4.32 15.16 6.94
C ASP A 119 3.83 13.75 6.56
N LEU A 120 4.63 12.70 6.79
CA LEU A 120 4.17 11.31 6.73
C LEU A 120 3.14 11.02 7.82
N THR A 121 3.36 11.48 9.06
CA THR A 121 2.38 11.36 10.15
C THR A 121 1.09 12.11 9.80
N PHE A 122 1.20 13.35 9.30
CA PHE A 122 0.05 14.13 8.88
C PHE A 122 -0.73 13.47 7.74
N GLY A 123 -0.05 12.94 6.72
CA GLY A 123 -0.70 12.23 5.63
C GLY A 123 -1.42 10.96 6.10
N ALA A 124 -0.90 10.27 7.13
CA ALA A 124 -1.58 9.10 7.71
C ALA A 124 -2.87 9.52 8.43
N LEU A 125 -2.83 10.63 9.18
CA LEU A 125 -4.01 11.24 9.77
C LEU A 125 -5.06 11.62 8.71
N VAL A 126 -4.64 12.22 7.58
CA VAL A 126 -5.54 12.54 6.46
C VAL A 126 -6.19 11.27 5.91
N LEU A 127 -5.44 10.18 5.71
CA LEU A 127 -5.98 8.88 5.25
C LEU A 127 -6.91 8.22 6.28
N ALA A 128 -6.76 8.51 7.58
CA ALA A 128 -7.69 8.00 8.59
C ALA A 128 -9.14 8.47 8.36
N LYS A 129 -9.32 9.65 7.76
CA LYS A 129 -10.64 10.19 7.38
C LYS A 129 -10.95 10.07 5.89
N HIS A 130 -9.94 10.20 5.03
CA HIS A 130 -10.05 10.15 3.58
C HIS A 130 -9.24 8.97 3.02
N PRO A 131 -9.61 7.71 3.35
CA PRO A 131 -8.79 6.53 3.07
C PRO A 131 -8.55 6.29 1.58
N LYS A 132 -9.36 6.92 0.73
CA LYS A 132 -9.36 6.74 -0.72
C LYS A 132 -8.74 7.92 -1.49
N SER A 133 -8.17 8.91 -0.80
CA SER A 133 -7.62 10.13 -1.43
C SER A 133 -6.42 9.79 -2.33
N PRO A 134 -6.53 9.90 -3.67
CA PRO A 134 -5.41 9.63 -4.57
C PRO A 134 -4.25 10.61 -4.35
N GLU A 135 -4.54 11.90 -4.13
CA GLU A 135 -3.51 12.93 -3.95
C GLU A 135 -2.69 12.71 -2.69
N THR A 136 -3.33 12.22 -1.62
CA THR A 136 -2.61 11.88 -0.39
C THR A 136 -1.61 10.76 -0.66
N PHE A 137 -2.00 9.69 -1.36
CA PHE A 137 -1.06 8.62 -1.73
C PHE A 137 0.04 9.09 -2.69
N ILE A 138 -0.28 9.92 -3.68
CA ILE A 138 0.70 10.50 -4.61
C ILE A 138 1.74 11.33 -3.85
N HIS A 139 1.29 12.18 -2.92
CA HIS A 139 2.18 12.95 -2.06
C HIS A 139 3.05 12.06 -1.17
N ARG A 140 2.49 10.99 -0.60
CA ARG A 140 3.27 10.01 0.17
C ARG A 140 4.38 9.34 -0.65
N ARG A 141 4.12 8.95 -1.90
CA ARG A 141 5.17 8.41 -2.78
C ARG A 141 6.30 9.41 -2.99
N TRP A 142 5.96 10.69 -3.16
CA TRP A 142 6.97 11.75 -3.26
C TRP A 142 7.81 11.84 -1.98
N LEU A 143 7.21 11.78 -0.78
CA LEU A 143 7.94 11.77 0.50
C LEU A 143 8.90 10.58 0.61
N PHE A 144 8.47 9.37 0.22
CA PHE A 144 9.33 8.18 0.21
C PHE A 144 10.46 8.30 -0.82
N GLN A 145 10.19 8.91 -1.98
CA GLN A 145 11.24 9.19 -2.95
C GLN A 145 12.30 10.13 -2.35
N GLN A 146 11.91 11.18 -1.64
CA GLN A 146 12.86 12.06 -0.95
C GLN A 146 13.69 11.30 0.11
N LEU A 147 13.06 10.40 0.88
CA LEU A 147 13.77 9.56 1.85
C LEU A 147 14.80 8.65 1.16
N LEU A 148 14.44 8.03 0.03
CA LEU A 148 15.35 7.19 -0.75
C LEU A 148 16.51 7.98 -1.32
N ASP A 149 16.24 9.15 -1.91
CA ASP A 149 17.26 10.03 -2.50
C ASP A 149 18.25 10.51 -1.43
N HIS A 150 17.77 10.84 -0.22
CA HIS A 150 18.61 11.17 0.93
C HIS A 150 19.50 9.99 1.35
N CYS A 151 18.97 8.75 1.35
CA CYS A 151 19.77 7.56 1.65
C CYS A 151 20.87 7.34 0.60
N LEU A 152 20.54 7.43 -0.69
CA LEU A 152 21.49 7.22 -1.81
C LEU A 152 22.56 8.31 -1.92
N SER A 153 22.19 9.56 -1.61
CA SER A 153 23.14 10.68 -1.56
C SER A 153 24.12 10.50 -0.42
N SER A 154 23.68 9.95 0.72
CA SER A 154 24.55 9.69 1.87
C SER A 154 25.55 8.54 1.62
N SER A 155 25.19 7.55 0.79
CA SER A 155 26.08 6.43 0.45
C SER A 155 27.11 6.79 -0.63
N SER A 156 26.75 7.66 -1.57
CA SER A 156 27.60 8.06 -2.70
C SER A 156 28.75 8.98 -2.30
N GLY A 157 28.70 9.61 -1.12
CA GLY A 157 29.80 10.40 -0.56
C GLY A 157 31.04 9.58 -0.14
N SER A 158 30.98 8.24 -0.23
CA SER A 158 32.05 7.35 0.25
C SER A 158 33.00 6.83 -0.83
N ASN A 159 32.76 7.11 -2.13
CA ASN A 159 33.71 6.76 -3.19
C ASN A 159 33.86 7.90 -4.21
N THR A 160 35.11 8.18 -4.55
CA THR A 160 35.61 9.26 -5.41
C THR A 160 34.83 9.50 -6.71
N SER A 161 34.55 10.79 -6.97
CA SER A 161 34.41 11.50 -8.26
C SER A 161 34.16 10.67 -9.54
N CYS A 162 33.04 10.92 -10.21
CA CYS A 162 32.98 11.18 -11.66
C CYS A 162 31.59 11.69 -12.11
N SER A 163 31.60 12.94 -12.56
CA SER A 163 30.89 13.53 -13.72
C SER A 163 29.41 13.26 -14.01
N ALA A 164 28.69 14.37 -14.10
CA ALA A 164 27.35 14.60 -14.60
C ALA A 164 26.92 13.84 -15.89
N ALA A 165 25.65 13.46 -15.93
CA ALA A 165 24.80 13.58 -17.12
C ALA A 165 23.33 13.72 -16.67
N ALA A 166 22.71 14.81 -17.09
CA ALA A 166 21.29 15.09 -16.89
C ALA A 166 20.44 14.51 -18.02
N ALA A 167 19.20 14.16 -17.65
CA ALA A 167 17.97 14.09 -18.45
C ALA A 167 17.75 12.90 -19.42
N SER A 168 16.79 12.05 -19.05
CA SER A 168 15.60 11.73 -19.86
C SER A 168 14.55 11.00 -19.02
N ASN A 169 13.29 11.41 -19.16
CA ASN A 169 12.10 10.74 -18.61
C ASN A 169 11.93 9.33 -19.22
N GLU A 170 11.16 8.51 -18.48
CA GLU A 170 10.79 7.10 -18.67
C GLU A 170 11.73 6.08 -17.99
N ASP A 171 11.14 5.34 -17.03
CA ASP A 171 11.63 4.13 -16.38
C ASP A 171 13.10 4.13 -15.91
N VAL A 172 13.46 5.11 -15.08
CA VAL A 172 14.66 4.96 -14.25
C VAL A 172 14.34 3.96 -13.13
N LEU A 173 14.51 2.68 -13.45
CA LEU A 173 14.70 1.63 -12.45
C LEU A 173 15.96 2.02 -11.66
N VAL A 174 15.77 2.69 -10.54
CA VAL A 174 16.87 2.98 -9.62
C VAL A 174 17.48 1.64 -9.23
N ASN A 175 18.78 1.46 -9.49
CA ASN A 175 19.48 0.24 -9.15
C ASN A 175 19.61 0.14 -7.63
N MET A 176 18.57 -0.42 -7.00
CA MET A 176 18.41 -0.56 -5.55
C MET A 176 19.16 -1.77 -4.96
N ASP A 177 19.99 -2.47 -5.75
CA ASP A 177 20.83 -3.57 -5.26
C ASP A 177 21.83 -3.12 -4.17
N ALA A 178 22.00 -1.81 -3.97
CA ALA A 178 22.86 -1.21 -2.93
C ALA A 178 22.14 -0.93 -1.60
N ILE A 179 20.81 -0.96 -1.53
CA ILE A 179 20.07 -0.76 -0.28
C ILE A 179 19.36 -2.06 0.09
N ASP A 180 20.08 -2.96 0.75
CA ASP A 180 19.45 -4.10 1.41
C ASP A 180 18.73 -3.59 2.67
N VAL A 181 17.47 -3.13 2.51
CA VAL A 181 16.58 -2.83 3.63
C VAL A 181 16.10 -4.16 4.21
N ASP A 182 17.02 -4.91 4.82
CA ASP A 182 16.66 -6.09 5.61
C ASP A 182 15.85 -5.60 6.82
N VAL A 183 14.54 -5.89 6.77
CA VAL A 183 13.59 -5.51 7.81
C VAL A 183 13.90 -6.23 9.14
N GLY A 184 14.62 -7.36 9.11
CA GLY A 184 14.94 -8.24 10.23
C GLY A 184 16.39 -8.24 10.76
N ALA A 185 17.38 -7.62 10.10
CA ALA A 185 18.76 -7.64 10.59
C ALA A 185 18.98 -6.79 11.86
N HIS A 186 19.60 -7.41 12.88
CA HIS A 186 20.17 -6.73 14.05
C HIS A 186 21.41 -5.93 13.64
N PRO A 187 21.72 -4.77 14.26
CA PRO A 187 22.87 -3.96 13.86
C PRO A 187 24.18 -4.65 14.26
N GLU A 188 25.00 -5.07 13.30
CA GLU A 188 26.40 -5.41 13.59
C GLU A 188 27.22 -4.14 13.86
N LEU A 189 28.13 -4.27 14.83
CA LEU A 189 28.77 -3.17 15.52
C LEU A 189 30.10 -2.80 14.86
N GLY A 190 30.10 -1.85 13.93
CA GLY A 190 31.36 -1.27 13.46
C GLY A 190 31.25 -0.30 12.29
N ASP A 191 31.09 1.00 12.56
CA ASP A 191 32.02 2.07 12.14
C ASP A 191 31.50 3.44 12.65
N ARG A 192 32.27 4.14 13.50
CA ARG A 192 31.65 4.92 14.59
C ARG A 192 31.39 6.41 14.38
N LEU A 193 31.78 7.09 13.30
CA LEU A 193 31.54 8.54 13.21
C LEU A 193 31.04 9.08 11.86
N ASN A 194 31.44 8.53 10.71
CA ASN A 194 30.88 8.92 9.40
C ASN A 194 29.72 8.00 8.93
N GLY A 195 29.64 6.79 9.46
CA GLY A 195 28.51 5.87 9.22
C GLY A 195 27.23 6.24 9.96
N ALA A 196 27.28 7.14 10.95
CA ALA A 196 26.14 7.48 11.80
C ALA A 196 24.98 8.14 11.02
N PHE A 197 25.28 9.09 10.11
CA PHE A 197 24.26 9.78 9.29
C PHE A 197 23.65 8.88 8.20
N SER A 198 24.46 8.03 7.57
CA SER A 198 23.97 7.04 6.59
C SER A 198 23.12 5.97 7.28
N LEU A 199 23.54 5.53 8.47
CA LEU A 199 22.78 4.58 9.30
C LEU A 199 21.49 5.20 9.85
N GLU A 200 21.47 6.49 10.20
CA GLU A 200 20.27 7.18 10.67
C GLU A 200 19.23 7.35 9.55
N SER A 201 19.65 7.79 8.36
CA SER A 201 18.77 7.88 7.18
C SER A 201 18.19 6.51 6.81
N SER A 202 19.03 5.47 6.81
CA SER A 202 18.61 4.08 6.57
C SER A 202 17.62 3.58 7.62
N ARG A 203 17.86 3.85 8.92
CA ARG A 203 16.93 3.52 10.01
C ARG A 203 15.60 4.26 9.88
N LEU A 204 15.63 5.54 9.51
CA LEU A 204 14.42 6.32 9.28
C LEU A 204 13.60 5.72 8.15
N LEU A 205 14.22 5.44 6.99
CA LEU A 205 13.55 4.80 5.87
C LEU A 205 12.94 3.44 6.26
N LYS A 206 13.70 2.61 6.99
CA LYS A 206 13.25 1.31 7.50
C LYS A 206 12.00 1.45 8.38
N ASN A 207 12.05 2.34 9.38
CA ASN A 207 10.95 2.57 10.31
C ASN A 207 9.71 3.11 9.59
N GLN A 208 9.89 4.10 8.71
CA GLN A 208 8.80 4.71 7.95
C GLN A 208 8.16 3.71 6.99
N THR A 209 8.96 2.83 6.37
CA THR A 209 8.44 1.81 5.44
C THR A 209 7.56 0.78 6.15
N VAL A 210 7.95 0.33 7.35
CA VAL A 210 7.12 -0.60 8.15
C VAL A 210 5.81 0.07 8.57
N GLN A 211 5.87 1.32 9.03
CA GLN A 211 4.68 2.11 9.35
C GLN A 211 3.79 2.31 8.12
N GLU A 212 4.37 2.47 6.93
CA GLU A 212 3.61 2.66 5.70
C GLU A 212 2.76 1.46 5.32
N LEU A 213 3.28 0.25 5.53
CA LEU A 213 2.49 -0.97 5.33
C LEU A 213 1.28 -0.99 6.27
N GLN A 214 1.42 -0.50 7.51
CA GLN A 214 0.30 -0.37 8.45
C GLN A 214 -0.70 0.69 7.99
N VAL A 215 -0.25 1.85 7.50
CA VAL A 215 -1.12 2.89 6.94
C VAL A 215 -1.92 2.35 5.75
N CYS A 216 -1.30 1.56 4.88
CA CYS A 216 -2.00 0.90 3.76
C CYS A 216 -3.10 -0.06 4.27
N THR A 217 -2.78 -0.88 5.28
CA THR A 217 -3.76 -1.77 5.93
C THR A 217 -4.94 -0.97 6.50
N GLN A 218 -4.66 0.09 7.26
CA GLN A 218 -5.66 0.94 7.89
C GLN A 218 -6.57 1.67 6.90
N ALA A 219 -6.02 2.09 5.76
CA ALA A 219 -6.79 2.70 4.68
C ALA A 219 -7.66 1.66 3.94
N ALA A 220 -7.18 0.42 3.79
CA ALA A 220 -7.96 -0.67 3.22
C ALA A 220 -9.08 -1.15 4.16
N GLU A 221 -8.88 -1.07 5.47
CA GLU A 221 -9.90 -1.41 6.49
C GLU A 221 -11.08 -0.44 6.44
N ARG A 222 -10.78 0.85 6.23
CA ARG A 222 -11.77 1.93 6.21
C ARG A 222 -12.53 2.04 4.89
N TYR A 223 -12.06 1.40 3.82
CA TYR A 223 -12.72 1.45 2.53
C TYR A 223 -12.60 0.12 1.78
N GLN A 224 -13.74 -0.52 1.51
CA GLN A 224 -13.79 -1.79 0.79
C GLN A 224 -13.15 -1.67 -0.61
N CYS A 225 -12.33 -2.65 -1.00
CA CYS A 225 -11.65 -2.67 -2.30
C CYS A 225 -10.84 -1.39 -2.58
N ASN A 226 -10.10 -0.90 -1.58
CA ASN A 226 -9.30 0.32 -1.72
C ASN A 226 -8.09 0.12 -2.65
N TYR A 227 -8.32 0.31 -3.95
CA TYR A 227 -7.28 0.21 -4.97
C TYR A 227 -6.09 1.14 -4.72
N HIS A 228 -6.33 2.36 -4.21
CA HIS A 228 -5.24 3.31 -3.96
C HIS A 228 -4.32 2.84 -2.83
N ALA A 229 -4.87 2.29 -1.75
CA ALA A 229 -4.09 1.73 -0.65
C ALA A 229 -3.26 0.51 -1.11
N TRP A 230 -3.87 -0.44 -1.82
CA TRP A 230 -3.18 -1.63 -2.29
C TRP A 230 -2.14 -1.33 -3.38
N SER A 231 -2.44 -0.43 -4.32
CA SER A 231 -1.46 -0.01 -5.35
C SER A 231 -0.28 0.75 -4.74
N HIS A 232 -0.52 1.57 -3.70
CA HIS A 232 0.54 2.22 -2.95
C HIS A 232 1.39 1.21 -2.16
N ARG A 233 0.77 0.19 -1.53
CA ARG A 233 1.50 -0.90 -0.87
C ARG A 233 2.43 -1.65 -1.82
N ILE A 234 1.97 -1.94 -3.05
CA ILE A 234 2.82 -2.52 -4.11
C ILE A 234 4.00 -1.59 -4.41
N TRP A 235 3.74 -0.29 -4.56
CA TRP A 235 4.77 0.71 -4.85
C TRP A 235 5.85 0.71 -3.76
N ILE A 236 5.46 0.72 -2.48
CA ILE A 236 6.40 0.66 -1.36
C ILE A 236 7.24 -0.62 -1.38
N ILE A 237 6.62 -1.78 -1.63
CA ILE A 237 7.36 -3.04 -1.69
C ILE A 237 8.37 -3.06 -2.84
N LYS A 238 7.98 -2.52 -4.00
CA LYS A 238 8.87 -2.44 -5.18
C LYS A 238 10.02 -1.46 -4.97
N HIS A 239 9.72 -0.25 -4.53
CA HIS A 239 10.68 0.87 -4.57
C HIS A 239 11.44 1.07 -3.27
N CYS A 240 10.86 0.70 -2.12
CA CYS A 240 11.48 0.90 -0.80
C CYS A 240 12.00 -0.42 -0.19
N LEU A 241 11.42 -1.57 -0.55
CA LEU A 241 11.79 -2.89 0.00
C LEU A 241 12.39 -3.84 -1.04
N ASN A 242 12.61 -3.37 -2.27
CA ASN A 242 13.25 -4.08 -3.38
C ASN A 242 12.67 -5.50 -3.65
N CYS A 243 11.37 -5.69 -3.37
CA CYS A 243 10.73 -7.01 -3.42
C CYS A 243 11.57 -8.10 -2.73
N SER A 244 12.15 -7.82 -1.56
CA SER A 244 12.99 -8.79 -0.86
C SER A 244 12.18 -10.06 -0.55
N LEU A 245 12.82 -11.23 -0.62
CA LEU A 245 12.12 -12.50 -0.45
C LEU A 245 11.42 -12.61 0.92
N GLN A 246 12.08 -12.12 1.97
CA GLN A 246 11.52 -12.09 3.32
C GLN A 246 10.24 -11.25 3.37
N VAL A 247 10.25 -10.06 2.75
CA VAL A 247 9.06 -9.19 2.69
C VAL A 247 7.95 -9.86 1.90
N LEU A 248 8.25 -10.42 0.72
CA LEU A 248 7.24 -11.08 -0.12
C LEU A 248 6.57 -12.27 0.59
N VAL A 249 7.36 -13.12 1.25
CA VAL A 249 6.85 -14.27 2.01
C VAL A 249 6.03 -13.82 3.21
N SER A 250 6.54 -12.86 3.99
CA SER A 250 5.84 -12.30 5.16
C SER A 250 4.51 -11.64 4.78
N GLU A 251 4.48 -10.90 3.67
CA GLU A 251 3.26 -10.24 3.17
C GLU A 251 2.24 -11.26 2.64
N LEU A 252 2.69 -12.36 2.02
CA LEU A 252 1.79 -13.43 1.58
C LEU A 252 1.13 -14.12 2.79
N GLU A 253 1.89 -14.37 3.85
CA GLU A 253 1.38 -14.92 5.11
C GLU A 253 0.44 -13.95 5.83
N THR A 254 0.84 -12.67 5.93
CA THR A 254 0.04 -11.62 6.58
C THR A 254 -1.31 -11.42 5.88
N THR A 255 -1.32 -11.44 4.53
CA THR A 255 -2.55 -11.23 3.76
C THR A 255 -3.46 -12.45 3.68
N ASN A 256 -3.03 -13.63 4.19
CA ASN A 256 -3.96 -14.76 4.40
C ASN A 256 -5.05 -14.35 5.40
N LYS A 257 -4.66 -13.75 6.53
CA LYS A 257 -5.61 -13.25 7.53
C LYS A 257 -6.49 -12.14 6.96
N TRP A 258 -5.94 -11.29 6.08
CA TRP A 258 -6.73 -10.24 5.44
C TRP A 258 -7.84 -10.82 4.56
N THR A 259 -7.46 -11.64 3.58
CA THR A 259 -8.36 -12.15 2.54
C THR A 259 -9.40 -13.13 3.05
N SER A 260 -9.11 -13.86 4.12
CA SER A 260 -10.10 -14.68 4.83
C SER A 260 -11.17 -13.86 5.56
N ASN A 261 -10.88 -12.62 5.96
CA ASN A 261 -11.86 -11.70 6.56
C ASN A 261 -12.50 -10.74 5.54
N HIS A 262 -11.90 -10.58 4.36
CA HIS A 262 -12.34 -9.66 3.30
C HIS A 262 -12.51 -10.40 1.97
N ILE A 263 -13.38 -11.41 1.96
CA ILE A 263 -13.61 -12.33 0.84
C ILE A 263 -14.00 -11.67 -0.49
N SER A 264 -14.59 -10.47 -0.46
CA SER A 264 -14.94 -9.69 -1.68
C SER A 264 -13.85 -8.70 -2.12
N ASP A 265 -12.70 -8.64 -1.45
CA ASP A 265 -11.68 -7.62 -1.73
C ASP A 265 -10.83 -7.99 -2.96
N HIS A 266 -11.32 -7.60 -4.14
CA HIS A 266 -10.58 -7.75 -5.40
C HIS A 266 -9.19 -7.11 -5.35
N SER A 267 -9.02 -5.98 -4.65
CA SER A 267 -7.73 -5.27 -4.58
C SER A 267 -6.74 -6.04 -3.69
N GLY A 268 -7.21 -6.59 -2.57
CA GLY A 268 -6.42 -7.47 -1.71
C GLY A 268 -6.00 -8.76 -2.42
N PHE A 269 -6.90 -9.41 -3.17
CA PHE A 269 -6.53 -10.56 -3.98
C PHE A 269 -5.55 -10.18 -5.10
N HIS A 270 -5.72 -9.04 -5.78
CA HIS A 270 -4.76 -8.55 -6.77
C HIS A 270 -3.37 -8.31 -6.17
N PHE A 271 -3.29 -7.81 -4.93
CA PHE A 271 -2.02 -7.69 -4.22
C PHE A 271 -1.34 -9.06 -4.02
N ARG A 272 -2.08 -10.10 -3.66
CA ARG A 272 -1.56 -11.47 -3.58
C ARG A 272 -1.06 -12.00 -4.93
N GLN A 273 -1.76 -11.69 -6.02
CA GLN A 273 -1.31 -12.04 -7.39
C GLN A 273 0.04 -11.40 -7.71
N PHE A 274 0.25 -10.15 -7.30
CA PHE A 274 1.55 -9.47 -7.40
C PHE A 274 2.64 -10.21 -6.60
N LEU A 275 2.37 -10.57 -5.34
CA LEU A 275 3.35 -11.29 -4.50
C LEU A 275 3.77 -12.63 -5.11
N LEU A 276 2.81 -13.43 -5.59
CA LEU A 276 3.09 -14.74 -6.19
C LEU A 276 3.94 -14.61 -7.46
N LYS A 277 3.67 -13.61 -8.30
CA LYS A 277 4.48 -13.30 -9.49
C LYS A 277 5.91 -12.92 -9.13
N GLU A 278 6.10 -12.04 -8.14
CA GLU A 278 7.43 -11.63 -7.72
C GLU A 278 8.22 -12.78 -7.06
N LEU A 279 7.56 -13.62 -6.26
CA LEU A 279 8.16 -14.83 -5.69
C LEU A 279 8.61 -15.79 -6.78
N HIS A 280 7.82 -15.94 -7.84
CA HIS A 280 8.19 -16.74 -9.00
C HIS A 280 9.35 -16.13 -9.81
N ASN A 281 9.37 -14.81 -10.02
CA ASN A 281 10.51 -14.13 -10.66
C ASN A 281 11.81 -14.36 -9.89
N LYS A 282 11.74 -14.59 -8.57
CA LYS A 282 12.87 -14.86 -7.67
C LYS A 282 12.99 -16.35 -7.28
N ARG A 283 12.41 -17.27 -8.06
CA ARG A 283 12.32 -18.72 -7.77
C ARG A 283 13.64 -19.42 -7.41
N SER A 284 14.76 -19.04 -8.04
CA SER A 284 16.07 -19.64 -7.74
C SER A 284 16.51 -19.35 -6.30
N ARG A 285 16.42 -18.08 -5.89
CA ARG A 285 16.72 -17.63 -4.52
C ARG A 285 15.68 -18.12 -3.51
N LEU A 286 14.41 -18.26 -3.93
CA LEU A 286 13.35 -18.82 -3.10
C LEU A 286 13.66 -20.27 -2.72
N GLN A 287 14.05 -21.08 -3.72
CA GLN A 287 14.40 -22.48 -3.49
C GLN A 287 15.62 -22.63 -2.58
N SER A 288 16.66 -21.82 -2.79
CA SER A 288 17.89 -21.91 -1.98
C SER A 288 17.71 -21.43 -0.53
N SER A 289 16.91 -20.39 -0.31
CA SER A 289 16.82 -19.71 1.00
C SER A 289 15.66 -20.21 1.87
N HIS A 290 14.56 -20.66 1.25
CA HIS A 290 13.33 -21.05 1.96
C HIS A 290 12.93 -22.50 1.72
N ALA A 291 13.67 -23.26 0.89
CA ALA A 291 13.34 -24.64 0.50
C ALA A 291 11.90 -24.81 -0.06
N LYS A 292 11.33 -23.73 -0.59
CA LYS A 292 10.01 -23.69 -1.23
C LYS A 292 10.19 -23.41 -2.72
N SER A 293 9.41 -24.08 -3.55
CA SER A 293 9.33 -23.72 -4.96
C SER A 293 8.13 -22.82 -5.25
N SER A 294 8.20 -22.05 -6.33
CA SER A 294 7.05 -21.24 -6.76
C SER A 294 5.82 -22.11 -7.08
N THR A 295 6.04 -23.33 -7.58
CA THR A 295 4.96 -24.28 -7.86
C THR A 295 4.28 -24.73 -6.57
N TYR A 296 5.06 -25.02 -5.53
CA TYR A 296 4.50 -25.36 -4.20
C TYR A 296 3.62 -24.23 -3.66
N LEU A 297 4.04 -22.97 -3.80
CA LEU A 297 3.25 -21.81 -3.34
C LEU A 297 1.94 -21.66 -4.12
N LEU A 298 1.96 -21.84 -5.45
CA LEU A 298 0.75 -21.77 -6.27
C LEU A 298 -0.25 -22.89 -5.95
N LEU A 299 0.24 -24.10 -5.67
CA LEU A 299 -0.61 -25.22 -5.24
C LEU A 299 -1.25 -24.93 -3.86
N ALA A 300 -0.46 -24.42 -2.91
CA ALA A 300 -0.98 -24.02 -1.61
C ALA A 300 -2.02 -22.88 -1.73
N GLU A 301 -1.79 -21.91 -2.63
CA GLU A 301 -2.76 -20.85 -2.92
C GLU A 301 -4.05 -21.42 -3.55
N MET A 302 -3.91 -22.44 -4.40
CA MET A 302 -5.04 -23.12 -5.02
C MET A 302 -5.90 -23.85 -3.96
N ASP A 303 -5.26 -24.56 -3.02
CA ASP A 303 -5.95 -25.20 -1.90
C ASP A 303 -6.68 -24.16 -1.04
N TYR A 304 -6.00 -23.05 -0.71
CA TYR A 304 -6.56 -21.94 0.06
C TYR A 304 -7.80 -21.32 -0.61
N ILE A 305 -7.72 -21.01 -1.91
CA ILE A 305 -8.85 -20.39 -2.61
C ILE A 305 -10.02 -21.36 -2.80
N ILE A 306 -9.75 -22.65 -2.96
CA ILE A 306 -10.79 -23.70 -3.01
C ILE A 306 -11.55 -23.75 -1.67
N ASP A 307 -10.85 -23.70 -0.54
CA ASP A 307 -11.47 -23.74 0.78
C ASP A 307 -12.31 -22.48 1.06
N LEU A 308 -11.84 -21.30 0.62
CA LEU A 308 -12.64 -20.07 0.69
C LEU A 308 -13.89 -20.16 -0.19
N ILE A 309 -13.78 -20.64 -1.43
CA ILE A 309 -14.94 -20.79 -2.33
C ILE A 309 -15.95 -21.81 -1.76
N ARG A 310 -15.48 -22.88 -1.12
CA ARG A 310 -16.38 -23.84 -0.45
C ARG A 310 -17.22 -23.17 0.63
N SER A 311 -16.62 -22.22 1.35
CA SER A 311 -17.28 -21.51 2.45
C SER A 311 -18.11 -20.30 1.98
N TYR A 312 -17.69 -19.66 0.89
CA TYR A 312 -18.24 -18.39 0.39
C TYR A 312 -18.37 -18.39 -1.15
N PRO A 313 -19.21 -19.26 -1.72
CA PRO A 313 -19.18 -19.57 -3.16
C PRO A 313 -19.72 -18.45 -4.08
N ASP A 314 -20.47 -17.49 -3.55
CA ASP A 314 -21.10 -16.39 -4.28
C ASP A 314 -20.21 -15.15 -4.44
N HIS A 315 -18.95 -15.21 -3.99
CA HIS A 315 -18.00 -14.11 -4.06
C HIS A 315 -17.15 -14.15 -5.34
N GLU A 316 -17.47 -13.26 -6.28
CA GLU A 316 -16.81 -13.15 -7.58
C GLU A 316 -15.28 -12.96 -7.48
N ALA A 317 -14.80 -12.19 -6.49
CA ALA A 317 -13.37 -11.99 -6.25
C ALA A 317 -12.59 -13.29 -6.10
N LEU A 318 -13.17 -14.29 -5.42
CA LEU A 318 -12.53 -15.58 -5.20
C LEU A 318 -12.35 -16.35 -6.50
N TRP A 319 -13.38 -16.35 -7.35
CA TRP A 319 -13.34 -17.03 -8.64
C TRP A 319 -12.36 -16.38 -9.61
N TYR A 320 -12.27 -15.04 -9.63
CA TYR A 320 -11.23 -14.35 -10.41
C TYR A 320 -9.82 -14.67 -9.89
N HIS A 321 -9.64 -14.76 -8.57
CA HIS A 321 -8.35 -15.15 -8.01
C HIS A 321 -8.00 -16.60 -8.36
N ARG A 322 -8.96 -17.54 -8.26
CA ARG A 322 -8.78 -18.93 -8.69
C ARG A 322 -8.39 -19.02 -10.17
N ARG A 323 -9.03 -18.25 -11.06
CA ARG A 323 -8.66 -18.17 -12.49
C ARG A 323 -7.21 -17.77 -12.68
N PHE A 324 -6.76 -16.75 -11.94
CA PHE A 324 -5.37 -16.32 -11.97
C PHE A 324 -4.42 -17.44 -11.55
N VAL A 325 -4.66 -18.06 -10.37
CA VAL A 325 -3.77 -19.09 -9.83
C VAL A 325 -3.70 -20.28 -10.79
N PHE A 326 -4.84 -20.72 -11.33
CA PHE A 326 -4.89 -21.81 -12.29
C PHE A 326 -4.17 -21.47 -13.59
N GLN A 327 -4.33 -20.25 -14.11
CA GLN A 327 -3.61 -19.81 -15.30
C GLN A 327 -2.08 -19.79 -15.09
N GLU A 328 -1.62 -19.39 -13.91
CA GLU A 328 -0.19 -19.48 -13.55
C GLU A 328 0.26 -20.94 -13.48
N LEU A 329 -0.50 -21.84 -12.83
CA LEU A 329 -0.20 -23.28 -12.78
C LEU A 329 -0.11 -23.95 -14.16
N LEU A 330 -0.83 -23.44 -15.16
CA LEU A 330 -0.80 -23.96 -16.53
C LEU A 330 0.45 -23.55 -17.33
N LYS A 331 1.36 -22.74 -16.78
CA LYS A 331 2.66 -22.46 -17.43
C LYS A 331 3.55 -23.70 -17.36
N GLN A 332 4.32 -23.93 -18.43
CA GLN A 332 5.10 -25.16 -18.63
C GLN A 332 5.97 -25.54 -17.44
N GLU A 333 6.70 -24.58 -16.87
CA GLU A 333 7.61 -24.78 -15.73
C GLU A 333 6.90 -25.30 -14.47
N HIS A 334 5.64 -24.91 -14.26
CA HIS A 334 4.84 -25.34 -13.12
C HIS A 334 4.20 -26.70 -13.32
N ILE A 335 3.78 -27.03 -14.54
CA ILE A 335 3.24 -28.36 -14.87
C ILE A 335 4.32 -29.43 -14.64
N GLU A 336 5.53 -29.21 -15.17
CA GLU A 336 6.64 -30.16 -15.05
C GLU A 336 7.04 -30.38 -13.59
N GLU A 337 7.08 -29.32 -12.78
CA GLU A 337 7.44 -29.42 -11.37
C GLU A 337 6.29 -29.99 -10.51
N GLY A 338 5.05 -29.61 -10.79
CA GLY A 338 3.86 -30.11 -10.09
C GLY A 338 3.71 -31.63 -10.27
N ILE A 339 3.99 -32.13 -11.47
CA ILE A 339 4.03 -33.57 -11.75
C ILE A 339 5.14 -34.25 -10.95
N LYS A 340 6.36 -33.69 -10.89
CA LYS A 340 7.45 -34.25 -10.05
C LYS A 340 7.05 -34.32 -8.58
N GLN A 341 6.40 -33.27 -8.05
CA GLN A 341 5.92 -33.25 -6.67
C GLN A 341 4.79 -34.27 -6.42
N HIS A 342 3.90 -34.46 -7.40
CA HIS A 342 2.82 -35.44 -7.30
C HIS A 342 3.32 -36.89 -7.46
N GLN A 343 4.28 -37.13 -8.37
CA GLN A 343 4.98 -38.41 -8.55
C GLN A 343 5.79 -38.81 -7.31
N LEU A 344 6.42 -37.83 -6.63
CA LEU A 344 7.08 -38.08 -5.34
C LEU A 344 6.10 -38.45 -4.22
N LYS A 345 4.87 -37.91 -4.24
CA LYS A 345 3.77 -38.34 -3.34
C LYS A 345 3.19 -39.71 -3.72
N LEU A 346 3.25 -40.09 -5.00
CA LEU A 346 2.70 -41.33 -5.57
C LEU A 346 3.75 -42.39 -5.88
N ALA A 347 4.94 -42.34 -5.26
CA ALA A 347 6.04 -43.30 -5.44
C ALA A 347 5.72 -44.74 -4.98
N SER A 348 4.46 -45.15 -5.04
CA SER A 348 3.95 -46.52 -4.99
C SER A 348 3.33 -47.01 -6.30
N GLN A 349 3.24 -46.22 -7.39
CA GLN A 349 2.80 -46.72 -8.70
C GLN A 349 3.57 -46.09 -9.87
N GLU A 350 4.25 -46.95 -10.64
CA GLU A 350 4.99 -46.61 -11.86
C GLU A 350 4.04 -46.15 -12.97
N PHE A 351 4.32 -45.01 -13.61
CA PHE A 351 3.63 -44.56 -14.83
C PHE A 351 4.65 -44.09 -15.87
N SER A 352 4.45 -44.50 -17.12
CA SER A 352 5.38 -44.34 -18.25
C SER A 352 5.58 -42.89 -18.71
N THR A 353 6.83 -42.53 -18.96
CA THR A 353 7.37 -41.18 -19.17
C THR A 353 7.32 -40.64 -20.61
N GLU A 354 6.19 -40.75 -21.30
CA GLU A 354 6.01 -40.09 -22.62
C GLU A 354 4.57 -39.56 -22.80
N SER A 355 4.12 -38.65 -21.92
CA SER A 355 2.96 -37.81 -22.22
C SER A 355 3.43 -36.49 -22.84
N ASN A 356 2.90 -36.16 -24.01
CA ASN A 356 3.13 -34.87 -24.66
C ASN A 356 2.67 -33.73 -23.72
N MET A 357 3.39 -32.61 -23.70
CA MET A 357 3.03 -31.44 -22.87
C MET A 357 1.60 -30.93 -23.14
N LYS A 358 1.12 -31.06 -24.38
CA LYS A 358 -0.28 -30.73 -24.71
C LYS A 358 -1.26 -31.69 -24.03
N ASP A 359 -0.90 -32.95 -23.89
CA ASP A 359 -1.73 -33.97 -23.24
C ASP A 359 -1.79 -33.72 -21.74
N LEU A 360 -0.65 -33.37 -21.12
CA LEU A 360 -0.59 -33.01 -19.70
C LEU A 360 -1.41 -31.75 -19.36
N ARG A 361 -1.26 -30.68 -20.15
CA ARG A 361 -2.08 -29.47 -19.97
C ARG A 361 -3.57 -29.79 -20.06
N SER A 362 -3.97 -30.60 -21.05
CA SER A 362 -5.37 -31.02 -21.24
C SER A 362 -5.87 -31.86 -20.07
N GLN A 363 -5.02 -32.72 -19.50
CA GLN A 363 -5.34 -33.51 -18.30
C GLN A 363 -5.58 -32.61 -17.07
N PHE A 364 -4.73 -31.61 -16.81
CA PHE A 364 -4.91 -30.66 -15.69
C PHE A 364 -6.22 -29.87 -15.81
N ILE A 365 -6.54 -29.38 -17.03
CA ILE A 365 -7.80 -28.69 -17.29
C ILE A 365 -8.99 -29.62 -17.03
N SER A 366 -8.92 -30.86 -17.52
CA SER A 366 -9.99 -31.85 -17.32
C SER A 366 -10.19 -32.20 -15.83
N GLN A 367 -9.10 -32.34 -15.07
CA GLN A 367 -9.15 -32.58 -13.63
C GLN A 367 -9.80 -31.42 -12.87
N GLU A 368 -9.46 -30.19 -13.22
CA GLU A 368 -10.06 -28.99 -12.61
C GLU A 368 -11.55 -28.87 -12.95
N ILE A 369 -11.96 -29.15 -14.20
CA ILE A 369 -13.38 -29.19 -14.58
C ILE A 369 -14.13 -30.21 -13.71
N CYS A 370 -13.64 -31.45 -13.61
CA CYS A 370 -14.24 -32.47 -12.75
C CYS A 370 -14.32 -32.03 -11.28
N THR A 371 -13.30 -31.34 -10.78
CA THR A 371 -13.25 -30.82 -9.40
C THR A 371 -14.32 -29.76 -9.17
N VAL A 372 -14.53 -28.82 -10.10
CA VAL A 372 -15.56 -27.80 -9.97
C VAL A 372 -16.96 -28.39 -10.12
N GLU A 373 -17.14 -29.32 -11.06
CA GLU A 373 -18.45 -29.94 -11.33
C GLU A 373 -18.91 -30.91 -10.26
N SER A 374 -18.01 -31.70 -9.67
CA SER A 374 -18.34 -32.54 -8.51
C SER A 374 -18.88 -31.71 -7.35
N ASN A 375 -18.30 -30.54 -7.09
CA ASN A 375 -18.80 -29.60 -6.08
C ASN A 375 -20.17 -28.98 -6.44
N LYS A 376 -20.56 -28.90 -7.72
CA LYS A 376 -21.90 -28.41 -8.12
C LYS A 376 -23.04 -29.28 -7.63
N THR A 377 -22.80 -30.57 -7.42
CA THR A 377 -23.83 -31.52 -6.98
C THR A 377 -24.29 -31.30 -5.54
N GLN A 378 -23.59 -30.46 -4.76
CA GLN A 378 -23.88 -30.17 -3.35
C GLN A 378 -24.74 -28.92 -3.11
N GLY A 379 -25.43 -28.39 -4.13
CA GLY A 379 -26.57 -27.50 -3.91
C GLY A 379 -26.36 -26.01 -4.17
N PHE A 380 -25.54 -25.63 -5.15
CA PHE A 380 -25.45 -24.23 -5.59
C PHE A 380 -26.83 -23.68 -6.01
N LYS A 381 -27.18 -22.47 -5.56
CA LYS A 381 -28.43 -21.77 -5.90
C LYS A 381 -28.16 -20.30 -6.16
N GLY A 382 -28.33 -19.88 -7.41
CA GLY A 382 -28.24 -18.46 -7.80
C GLY A 382 -26.88 -18.06 -8.33
N LEU A 383 -26.22 -17.09 -7.68
CA LEU A 383 -25.00 -16.44 -8.16
C LEU A 383 -23.79 -17.40 -8.16
N ASP A 384 -23.66 -18.21 -7.12
CA ASP A 384 -22.66 -19.28 -6.99
C ASP A 384 -22.65 -20.25 -8.19
N TYR A 385 -23.82 -20.68 -8.66
CA TYR A 385 -23.98 -21.52 -9.83
C TYR A 385 -23.50 -20.80 -11.10
N CYS A 386 -23.86 -19.54 -11.27
CA CYS A 386 -23.42 -18.72 -12.40
C CYS A 386 -21.90 -18.56 -12.42
N LEU A 387 -21.27 -18.26 -11.28
CA LEU A 387 -19.82 -18.10 -11.17
C LEU A 387 -19.08 -19.41 -11.48
N ALA A 388 -19.52 -20.53 -10.89
CA ALA A 388 -18.95 -21.85 -11.17
C ALA A 388 -19.13 -22.26 -12.65
N LYS A 389 -20.29 -21.95 -13.24
CA LYS A 389 -20.55 -22.19 -14.67
C LYS A 389 -19.65 -21.34 -15.57
N ASN A 390 -19.49 -20.06 -15.27
CA ASN A 390 -18.63 -19.15 -16.02
C ASN A 390 -17.16 -19.58 -15.94
N TYR A 391 -16.73 -20.04 -14.76
CA TYR A 391 -15.38 -20.59 -14.57
C TYR A 391 -15.14 -21.84 -15.42
N VAL A 392 -16.08 -22.81 -15.41
CA VAL A 392 -15.98 -24.01 -16.26
C VAL A 392 -16.00 -23.67 -17.75
N HIS A 393 -16.87 -22.74 -18.18
CA HIS A 393 -16.90 -22.29 -19.57
C HIS A 393 -15.56 -21.65 -19.99
N TRP A 394 -14.92 -20.89 -19.09
CA TRP A 394 -13.58 -20.38 -19.35
C TRP A 394 -12.54 -21.50 -19.44
N LEU A 395 -12.55 -22.49 -18.55
CA LEU A 395 -11.63 -23.64 -18.62
C LEU A 395 -11.74 -24.38 -19.96
N GLN A 396 -12.95 -24.54 -20.48
CA GLN A 396 -13.21 -25.16 -21.78
C GLN A 396 -12.68 -24.36 -22.98
N SER A 397 -12.34 -23.08 -22.77
CA SER A 397 -11.78 -22.20 -23.81
C SER A 397 -10.24 -22.14 -23.82
N LEU A 398 -9.57 -22.74 -22.82
CA LEU A 398 -8.10 -22.78 -22.68
C LEU A 398 -7.47 -23.94 -23.45
#